data_AF-A0A182T2C1-F1
#
_entry.id   AF-A0A182T2C1-F1
#
_cell.length_a   1.000
_cell.length_b   1.000
_cell.length_c   1.000
_cell.angle_alpha   90.00
_cell.angle_beta   90.00
_cell.angle_gamma   90.00
#
_symmetry.space_group_name_H-M   'P 1'
#
loop_
_entity.id
_entity.type
_entity.pdbx_description
1 polymer ?
#
loop_
_entity_poly.entity_id
_entity_poly.type
_entity_poly.pdbx_seq_one_letter_code
_entity_poly.pdbx_strand_id
1 'polypeptide(L)'
;KPKRWDETLEKPPVDYSEIFEDEDGQYPGLTVWEIENFLPNKIEEAAHGKFYEGDCYIVLKTSHDDSGQLSWEIYFWIGTKATLDKRACSAIHAVNLRNYLGARCRTIREEQADESDEFLALFDTDVTYIEGGRTPTGFYTIENAVYIVRLYRVHDAGPNIHLEPVPMSYKSLDPGYVFLLDTGLNIFVWYGTRSKNTLKSKARFTAENINKHERKNKAEIYQEYQRQESLDFWRALGFADGQGPQDEDAEHLNQSHVDPEFVPVPPRLYQIQLGMGYLELPQVELPGDGSNKALTHTILASKNVYILDCYLDLFVWFGKKSTRLVRAAAIKLSQELFSMIDRPEYAMITRVQEGTETQVFKSKFTGWEEIIAVDFTRTAQSVARTGADLTQWAKQQQTKADLAALFMPRQPAMTPMEAAQLAEDWNYDLDVMEPFVLENKKFVRLPEEELGVFYTGECYVFLCRYCLPVDDDDDAADGDEDEADSSVAAAANGTHDGSSSVGSKIALKKLDPVATPAEEIQCVVYFWQGREAGNMGWL
;
A
#
# COMPACT_ATOMS: atom_id res chain seq x y z
N LYS A 1 50.17 -18.52 -22.47
CA LYS A 1 48.82 -19.00 -22.86
C LYS A 1 47.82 -18.36 -21.89
N PRO A 2 46.83 -17.60 -22.37
CA PRO A 2 45.79 -17.09 -21.47
C PRO A 2 44.99 -18.28 -20.94
N LYS A 3 44.67 -18.26 -19.64
CA LYS A 3 43.87 -19.29 -18.97
C LYS A 3 42.48 -19.37 -19.60
N ARG A 4 41.94 -20.59 -19.68
CA ARG A 4 40.61 -20.87 -20.20
C ARG A 4 39.57 -20.20 -19.28
N TRP A 5 38.52 -19.60 -19.85
CA TRP A 5 37.53 -18.82 -19.11
C TRP A 5 36.85 -19.60 -17.96
N ASP A 6 36.80 -20.92 -18.10
CA ASP A 6 36.35 -21.91 -17.11
C ASP A 6 37.16 -21.88 -15.79
N GLU A 7 38.44 -21.48 -15.83
CA GLU A 7 39.36 -21.48 -14.67
C GLU A 7 39.24 -20.21 -13.79
N THR A 8 38.44 -19.23 -14.23
CA THR A 8 38.26 -17.93 -13.54
C THR A 8 36.95 -17.84 -12.75
N LEU A 9 36.11 -18.86 -12.81
CA LEU A 9 34.90 -18.96 -12.00
C LEU A 9 35.24 -19.60 -10.64
N GLU A 10 35.78 -18.82 -9.71
CA GLU A 10 35.71 -19.22 -8.31
C GLU A 10 34.25 -19.13 -7.88
N LYS A 11 33.59 -20.29 -7.83
CA LYS A 11 32.28 -20.41 -7.20
C LYS A 11 32.42 -19.94 -5.74
N PRO A 12 31.43 -19.22 -5.19
CA PRO A 12 31.37 -18.99 -3.75
C PRO A 12 31.57 -20.33 -3.03
N PRO A 13 32.37 -20.41 -1.95
CA PRO A 13 32.49 -21.62 -1.17
C PRO A 13 31.17 -21.80 -0.43
N VAL A 14 30.23 -22.50 -1.06
CA VAL A 14 29.02 -22.98 -0.40
C VAL A 14 29.47 -24.17 0.43
N ASP A 15 29.27 -24.08 1.74
CA ASP A 15 29.59 -25.17 2.66
C ASP A 15 28.48 -26.22 2.59
N TYR A 16 28.75 -27.32 1.90
CA TYR A 16 27.79 -28.41 1.71
C TYR A 16 27.82 -29.42 2.88
N SER A 17 28.76 -29.29 3.82
CA SER A 17 28.90 -30.21 4.96
C SER A 17 27.78 -30.08 6.00
N GLU A 18 27.01 -28.99 5.95
CA GLU A 18 25.79 -28.82 6.75
C GLU A 18 24.57 -29.54 6.14
N ILE A 19 24.67 -30.02 4.89
CA ILE A 19 23.55 -30.60 4.12
C ILE A 19 23.77 -32.10 3.83
N PHE A 20 25.01 -32.50 3.52
CA PHE A 20 25.39 -33.89 3.25
C PHE A 20 26.47 -34.35 4.22
N GLU A 21 26.43 -35.64 4.59
CA GLU A 21 27.39 -36.23 5.51
C GLU A 21 28.68 -36.61 4.78
N ASP A 22 29.83 -36.57 5.46
CA ASP A 22 31.14 -36.91 4.88
C ASP A 22 31.23 -38.34 4.32
N GLU A 23 30.36 -39.23 4.79
CA GLU A 23 30.29 -40.62 4.35
C GLU A 23 29.44 -40.81 3.07
N ASP A 24 28.65 -39.80 2.68
CA ASP A 24 27.76 -39.89 1.52
C ASP A 24 28.57 -40.03 0.22
N GLY A 25 28.22 -41.05 -0.58
CA GLY A 25 28.90 -41.35 -1.84
C GLY A 25 30.32 -41.91 -1.70
N GLN A 26 30.78 -42.24 -0.49
CA GLN A 26 32.12 -42.85 -0.29
C GLN A 26 32.12 -44.37 -0.46
N TYR A 27 30.95 -45.01 -0.33
CA TYR A 27 30.80 -46.46 -0.43
C TYR A 27 29.79 -46.84 -1.52
N PRO A 28 30.01 -47.94 -2.25
CA PRO A 28 29.03 -48.45 -3.20
C PRO A 28 27.70 -48.76 -2.53
N GLY A 29 26.61 -48.25 -3.10
CA GLY A 29 25.30 -48.31 -2.47
C GLY A 29 24.29 -47.39 -3.12
N LEU A 30 23.08 -47.39 -2.60
CA LEU A 30 22.01 -46.47 -2.97
C LEU A 30 21.67 -45.63 -1.75
N THR A 31 21.74 -44.31 -1.89
CA THR A 31 21.35 -43.36 -0.83
C THR A 31 20.21 -42.50 -1.34
N VAL A 32 19.16 -42.35 -0.52
CA VAL A 32 17.98 -41.57 -0.88
C VAL A 32 17.71 -40.51 0.17
N TRP A 33 17.35 -39.30 -0.28
CA TRP A 33 16.89 -38.21 0.56
C TRP A 33 15.50 -37.76 0.12
N GLU A 34 14.67 -37.39 1.09
CA GLU A 34 13.35 -36.77 0.90
C GLU A 34 13.45 -35.28 1.24
N ILE A 35 12.83 -34.40 0.46
CA ILE A 35 12.86 -32.97 0.73
C ILE A 35 11.86 -32.60 1.83
N GLU A 36 12.36 -32.02 2.91
CA GLU A 36 11.61 -31.55 4.07
C GLU A 36 12.04 -30.11 4.40
N ASN A 37 11.08 -29.17 4.41
CA ASN A 37 11.33 -27.77 4.81
C ASN A 37 12.62 -27.17 4.19
N PHE A 38 12.69 -27.19 2.86
CA PHE A 38 13.83 -26.77 2.02
C PHE A 38 15.10 -27.61 2.07
N LEU A 39 15.22 -28.63 2.92
CA LEU A 39 16.44 -29.42 3.10
C LEU A 39 16.24 -30.89 2.71
N PRO A 40 17.29 -31.57 2.22
CA PRO A 40 17.26 -33.02 2.00
C PRO A 40 17.44 -33.75 3.33
N ASN A 41 16.53 -34.67 3.64
CA ASN A 41 16.58 -35.52 4.82
C ASN A 41 16.74 -36.98 4.39
N LYS A 42 17.76 -37.67 4.90
CA LYS A 42 18.13 -39.03 4.48
C LYS A 42 17.06 -40.02 4.96
N ILE A 43 16.60 -40.90 4.08
CA ILE A 43 15.57 -41.90 4.41
C ILE A 43 16.18 -43.29 4.63
N GLU A 44 15.49 -44.11 5.42
CA GLU A 44 15.91 -45.49 5.69
C GLU A 44 15.79 -46.38 4.45
N GLU A 45 16.71 -47.34 4.30
CA GLU A 45 16.74 -48.27 3.15
C GLU A 45 15.42 -49.04 2.95
N ALA A 46 14.68 -49.33 4.03
CA ALA A 46 13.38 -50.00 3.98
C ALA A 46 12.27 -49.18 3.29
N ALA A 47 12.50 -47.87 3.12
CA ALA A 47 11.62 -46.95 2.42
C ALA A 47 12.05 -46.69 0.97
N HIS A 48 13.21 -47.19 0.52
CA HIS A 48 13.64 -47.06 -0.87
C HIS A 48 12.61 -47.68 -1.83
N GLY A 49 12.35 -46.99 -2.94
CA GLY A 49 11.33 -47.38 -3.92
C GLY A 49 9.89 -47.03 -3.53
N LYS A 50 9.66 -46.38 -2.38
CA LYS A 50 8.35 -45.84 -1.99
C LYS A 50 8.40 -44.32 -2.05
N PHE A 51 7.67 -43.72 -2.98
CA PHE A 51 7.65 -42.27 -3.17
C PHE A 51 6.27 -41.69 -2.91
N TYR A 52 6.20 -40.59 -2.16
CA TYR A 52 4.96 -39.86 -1.93
C TYR A 52 4.71 -38.88 -3.09
N GLU A 53 3.48 -38.85 -3.61
CA GLU A 53 3.12 -37.99 -4.74
C GLU A 53 3.27 -36.49 -4.44
N GLY A 54 3.19 -36.11 -3.16
CA GLY A 54 3.32 -34.76 -2.65
C GLY A 54 4.75 -34.33 -2.33
N ASP A 55 5.74 -35.19 -2.58
CA ASP A 55 7.14 -34.97 -2.18
C ASP A 55 8.11 -35.06 -3.36
N CYS A 56 9.35 -34.68 -3.08
CA CYS A 56 10.47 -34.79 -4.01
C CYS A 56 11.63 -35.50 -3.32
N TYR A 57 12.42 -36.24 -4.10
CA TYR A 57 13.52 -37.04 -3.59
C TYR A 57 14.80 -36.80 -4.38
N ILE A 58 15.93 -37.06 -3.75
CA ILE A 58 17.24 -37.16 -4.39
C ILE A 58 17.71 -38.59 -4.21
N VAL A 59 18.17 -39.23 -5.28
CA VAL A 59 18.65 -40.61 -5.28
C VAL A 59 20.07 -40.62 -5.82
N LEU A 60 21.01 -41.10 -5.02
CA LEU A 60 22.42 -41.27 -5.37
C LEU A 60 22.73 -42.76 -5.49
N LYS A 61 23.15 -43.19 -6.68
CA LYS A 61 23.77 -44.49 -6.89
C LYS A 61 25.28 -44.32 -6.92
N THR A 62 25.97 -45.06 -6.06
CA THR A 62 27.43 -45.12 -6.02
C THR A 62 27.89 -46.52 -6.44
N SER A 63 28.82 -46.60 -7.39
CA SER A 63 29.38 -47.85 -7.92
C SER A 63 30.88 -47.70 -8.19
N HIS A 64 31.57 -48.81 -8.47
CA HIS A 64 32.92 -48.76 -9.00
C HIS A 64 32.89 -48.81 -10.53
N ASP A 65 33.66 -47.94 -11.18
CA ASP A 65 33.87 -48.01 -12.62
C ASP A 65 34.86 -49.14 -12.98
N ASP A 66 35.05 -49.36 -14.29
CA ASP A 66 35.98 -50.37 -14.82
C ASP A 66 37.45 -50.15 -14.39
N SER A 67 37.78 -48.95 -13.90
CA SER A 67 39.11 -48.58 -13.39
C SER A 67 39.22 -48.72 -11.87
N GLY A 68 38.16 -49.16 -11.19
CA GLY A 68 38.07 -49.28 -9.73
C GLY A 68 37.86 -47.95 -9.00
N GLN A 69 37.64 -46.85 -9.71
CA GLN A 69 37.31 -45.55 -9.13
C GLN A 69 35.80 -45.48 -8.83
N LEU A 70 35.43 -44.68 -7.82
CA LEU A 70 34.02 -44.42 -7.53
C LEU A 70 33.36 -43.64 -8.68
N SER A 71 32.18 -44.11 -9.07
CA SER A 71 31.27 -43.49 -10.02
C SER A 71 29.95 -43.18 -9.33
N TRP A 72 29.35 -42.06 -9.69
CA TRP A 72 28.12 -41.55 -9.09
C TRP A 72 27.09 -41.24 -10.16
N GLU A 73 25.85 -41.66 -9.93
CA GLU A 73 24.69 -41.28 -10.70
C GLU A 73 23.69 -40.62 -9.76
N ILE A 74 23.24 -39.41 -10.11
CA ILE A 74 22.42 -38.57 -9.24
C ILE A 74 21.11 -38.29 -9.95
N TYR A 75 20.02 -38.75 -9.35
CA TYR A 75 18.66 -38.52 -9.81
C TYR A 75 17.95 -37.61 -8.82
N PHE A 76 17.01 -36.81 -9.30
CA PHE A 76 16.01 -36.17 -8.46
C PHE A 76 14.63 -36.46 -9.00
N TRP A 77 13.80 -37.04 -8.15
CA TRP A 77 12.46 -37.48 -8.47
C TRP A 77 11.43 -36.45 -8.00
N ILE A 78 10.41 -36.19 -8.80
CA ILE A 78 9.36 -35.19 -8.53
C ILE A 78 7.99 -35.84 -8.55
N GLY A 79 7.28 -35.77 -7.42
CA GLY A 79 5.89 -36.19 -7.31
C GLY A 79 4.94 -35.23 -8.02
N THR A 80 3.86 -35.76 -8.59
CA THR A 80 2.86 -34.98 -9.34
C THR A 80 2.21 -33.88 -8.50
N LYS A 81 1.96 -34.13 -7.22
CA LYS A 81 1.33 -33.23 -6.24
C LYS A 81 2.35 -32.44 -5.41
N ALA A 82 3.65 -32.53 -5.70
CA ALA A 82 4.69 -31.87 -4.91
C ALA A 82 4.60 -30.34 -4.96
N THR A 83 4.90 -29.66 -3.85
CA THR A 83 4.88 -28.19 -3.78
C THR A 83 6.09 -27.57 -4.49
N LEU A 84 5.97 -26.31 -4.93
CA LEU A 84 6.99 -25.65 -5.76
C LEU A 84 8.37 -25.56 -5.06
N ASP A 85 8.39 -25.32 -3.76
CA ASP A 85 9.62 -25.32 -2.95
C ASP A 85 10.34 -26.67 -3.03
N LYS A 86 9.62 -27.79 -2.86
CA LYS A 86 10.21 -29.12 -2.89
C LYS A 86 10.78 -29.46 -4.26
N ARG A 87 10.08 -29.09 -5.35
CA ARG A 87 10.56 -29.25 -6.72
C ARG A 87 11.85 -28.46 -6.99
N ALA A 88 11.91 -27.22 -6.51
CA ALA A 88 13.09 -26.39 -6.66
C ALA A 88 14.26 -26.92 -5.81
N CYS A 89 13.99 -27.27 -4.55
CA CYS A 89 15.01 -27.77 -3.63
C CYS A 89 15.59 -29.11 -4.06
N SER A 90 14.80 -30.06 -4.58
CA SER A 90 15.35 -31.33 -5.07
C SER A 90 16.34 -31.11 -6.22
N ALA A 91 16.01 -30.22 -7.16
CA ALA A 91 16.91 -29.88 -8.28
C ALA A 91 18.17 -29.15 -7.81
N ILE A 92 18.04 -28.16 -6.92
CA ILE A 92 19.17 -27.39 -6.38
C ILE A 92 20.09 -28.30 -5.57
N HIS A 93 19.54 -29.11 -4.67
CA HIS A 93 20.33 -29.97 -3.80
C HIS A 93 20.96 -31.14 -4.53
N ALA A 94 20.34 -31.66 -5.61
CA ALA A 94 21.00 -32.64 -6.48
C ALA A 94 22.26 -32.04 -7.15
N VAL A 95 22.19 -30.78 -7.57
CA VAL A 95 23.35 -30.05 -8.13
C VAL A 95 24.42 -29.80 -7.06
N ASN A 96 24.00 -29.49 -5.83
CA ASN A 96 24.89 -29.31 -4.69
C ASN A 96 25.62 -30.61 -4.36
N LEU A 97 24.90 -31.74 -4.28
CA LEU A 97 25.46 -33.07 -4.05
C LEU A 97 26.51 -33.43 -5.12
N ARG A 98 26.20 -33.18 -6.40
CA ARG A 98 27.16 -33.38 -7.50
C ARG A 98 28.44 -32.57 -7.29
N ASN A 99 28.31 -31.30 -6.90
CA ASN A 99 29.46 -30.43 -6.67
C ASN A 99 30.26 -30.87 -5.44
N TYR A 100 29.59 -31.31 -4.38
CA TYR A 100 30.20 -31.82 -3.14
C TYR A 100 31.05 -33.08 -3.40
N LEU A 101 30.51 -34.04 -4.16
CA LEU A 101 31.23 -35.26 -4.54
C LEU A 101 32.31 -35.03 -5.62
N GLY A 102 32.38 -33.84 -6.21
CA GLY A 102 33.24 -33.57 -7.37
C GLY A 102 32.86 -34.41 -8.60
N ALA A 103 31.62 -34.90 -8.66
CA ALA A 103 31.15 -35.79 -9.71
C ALA A 103 31.03 -35.06 -11.05
N ARG A 104 31.45 -35.72 -12.14
CA ARG A 104 31.39 -35.18 -13.51
C ARG A 104 30.10 -35.54 -14.26
N CYS A 105 29.26 -36.37 -13.66
CA CYS A 105 27.98 -36.81 -14.22
C CYS A 105 26.94 -35.68 -14.26
N ARG A 106 25.88 -35.86 -15.04
CA ARG A 106 24.72 -34.95 -15.00
C ARG A 106 23.76 -35.40 -13.91
N THR A 107 23.06 -34.44 -13.31
CA THR A 107 21.89 -34.71 -12.47
C THR A 107 20.70 -35.01 -13.37
N ILE A 108 20.03 -36.13 -13.14
CA ILE A 108 18.95 -36.67 -13.97
C ILE A 108 17.62 -36.33 -13.30
N ARG A 109 16.67 -35.80 -14.07
CA ARG A 109 15.34 -35.47 -13.60
C ARG A 109 14.41 -36.64 -13.88
N GLU A 110 13.73 -37.11 -12.85
CA GLU A 110 12.72 -38.16 -12.95
C GLU A 110 11.36 -37.58 -12.51
N GLU A 111 10.32 -37.84 -13.29
CA GLU A 111 8.95 -37.43 -12.95
C GLU A 111 8.11 -38.67 -12.64
N GLN A 112 7.22 -38.56 -11.67
CA GLN A 112 6.30 -39.64 -11.32
C GLN A 112 5.55 -40.14 -12.57
N ALA A 113 5.61 -41.45 -12.81
CA ALA A 113 5.02 -42.17 -13.93
C ALA A 113 5.64 -41.88 -15.32
N ASP A 114 6.78 -41.20 -15.37
CA ASP A 114 7.61 -40.99 -16.58
C ASP A 114 9.09 -41.24 -16.24
N GLU A 115 9.36 -42.17 -15.31
CA GLU A 115 10.71 -42.50 -14.89
C GLU A 115 11.46 -43.31 -15.96
N SER A 116 12.76 -43.06 -16.07
CA SER A 116 13.64 -43.82 -16.95
C SER A 116 13.79 -45.29 -16.50
N ASP A 117 13.94 -46.20 -17.46
CA ASP A 117 14.22 -47.62 -17.17
C ASP A 117 15.48 -47.80 -16.30
N GLU A 118 16.46 -46.91 -16.48
CA GLU A 118 17.70 -46.87 -15.68
C GLU A 118 17.41 -46.53 -14.21
N PHE A 119 16.53 -45.56 -13.95
CA PHE A 119 16.11 -45.21 -12.59
C PHE A 119 15.30 -46.33 -11.93
N LEU A 120 14.35 -46.92 -12.66
CA LEU A 120 13.52 -48.01 -12.15
C LEU A 120 14.37 -49.25 -11.79
N ALA A 121 15.42 -49.52 -12.56
CA ALA A 121 16.36 -50.62 -12.30
C ALA A 121 17.22 -50.44 -11.04
N LEU A 122 17.22 -49.26 -10.40
CA LEU A 122 17.94 -49.03 -9.14
C LEU A 122 17.30 -49.74 -7.95
N PHE A 123 16.02 -50.09 -8.04
CA PHE A 123 15.24 -50.67 -6.95
C PHE A 123 15.00 -52.17 -7.20
N ASP A 124 15.20 -53.00 -6.18
CA ASP A 124 15.00 -54.46 -6.27
C ASP A 124 13.52 -54.84 -6.48
N THR A 125 12.60 -53.92 -6.19
CA THR A 125 11.15 -54.06 -6.35
C THR A 125 10.59 -52.88 -7.12
N ASP A 126 9.47 -53.10 -7.81
CA ASP A 126 8.75 -52.03 -8.51
C ASP A 126 8.46 -50.84 -7.58
N VAL A 127 8.67 -49.64 -8.12
CA VAL A 127 8.42 -48.40 -7.42
C VAL A 127 6.94 -48.28 -7.07
N THR A 128 6.65 -47.87 -5.83
CA THR A 128 5.29 -47.68 -5.31
C THR A 128 5.01 -46.21 -5.02
N TYR A 129 3.88 -45.71 -5.52
CA TYR A 129 3.42 -44.35 -5.22
C TYR A 129 2.45 -44.33 -4.04
N ILE A 130 2.68 -43.41 -3.11
CA ILE A 130 1.84 -43.22 -1.92
C ILE A 130 1.13 -41.87 -2.03
N GLU A 131 -0.20 -41.90 -1.95
CA GLU A 131 -1.00 -40.69 -2.04
C GLU A 131 -0.73 -39.74 -0.86
N GLY A 132 -0.63 -38.44 -1.17
CA GLY A 132 -0.36 -37.37 -0.21
C GLY A 132 1.12 -37.00 -0.17
N GLY A 133 1.49 -36.15 0.80
CA GLY A 133 2.88 -35.81 1.11
C GLY A 133 3.17 -36.18 2.56
N ARG A 134 4.34 -36.76 2.81
CA ARG A 134 4.82 -37.12 4.15
C ARG A 134 5.43 -35.92 4.86
N THR A 135 6.13 -35.04 4.13
CA THR A 135 6.84 -33.90 4.72
C THR A 135 6.07 -32.58 4.55
N PRO A 136 6.25 -31.60 5.45
CA PRO A 136 5.68 -30.26 5.26
C PRO A 136 6.41 -29.48 4.15
N THR A 137 5.69 -28.56 3.49
CA THR A 137 6.31 -27.52 2.65
C THR A 137 7.10 -26.54 3.53
N GLY A 138 8.20 -25.99 3.00
CA GLY A 138 8.93 -24.91 3.64
C GLY A 138 8.28 -23.53 3.46
N PHE A 139 7.27 -23.41 2.60
CA PHE A 139 6.52 -22.18 2.48
C PHE A 139 5.57 -21.98 3.66
N TYR A 140 5.60 -20.77 4.23
CA TYR A 140 4.51 -20.29 5.08
C TYR A 140 3.29 -20.03 4.22
N THR A 141 2.16 -20.67 4.54
CA THR A 141 0.87 -20.26 4.00
C THR A 141 0.55 -18.88 4.54
N ILE A 142 0.52 -17.88 3.66
CA ILE A 142 -0.01 -16.55 4.02
C ILE A 142 -1.51 -16.75 4.22
N GLU A 143 -1.94 -16.85 5.47
CA GLU A 143 -3.37 -16.87 5.79
C GLU A 143 -4.04 -15.62 5.21
N ASN A 144 -5.23 -15.79 4.63
CA ASN A 144 -6.01 -14.67 4.15
C ASN A 144 -6.28 -13.70 5.31
N ALA A 145 -6.21 -12.40 5.03
CA ALA A 145 -6.52 -11.39 6.04
C ALA A 145 -7.95 -11.60 6.56
N VAL A 146 -8.07 -11.90 7.85
CA VAL A 146 -9.37 -12.02 8.52
C VAL A 146 -9.87 -10.62 8.87
N TYR A 147 -11.01 -10.24 8.29
CA TYR A 147 -11.66 -8.96 8.56
C TYR A 147 -12.84 -9.18 9.51
N ILE A 148 -12.90 -8.40 10.58
CA ILE A 148 -13.99 -8.47 11.55
C ILE A 148 -15.14 -7.63 11.00
N VAL A 149 -16.30 -8.26 10.80
CA VAL A 149 -17.49 -7.57 10.32
C VAL A 149 -18.03 -6.65 11.42
N ARG A 150 -18.18 -5.35 11.13
CA ARG A 150 -18.71 -4.36 12.08
C ARG A 150 -19.59 -3.31 11.41
N LEU A 151 -20.64 -2.90 12.12
CA LEU A 151 -21.51 -1.78 11.77
C LEU A 151 -21.20 -0.61 12.70
N TYR A 152 -20.96 0.57 12.12
CA TYR A 152 -20.71 1.80 12.85
C TYR A 152 -21.75 2.86 12.51
N ARG A 153 -22.33 3.48 13.55
CA ARG A 153 -23.09 4.72 13.40
C ARG A 153 -22.13 5.90 13.42
N VAL A 154 -22.29 6.80 12.46
CA VAL A 154 -21.43 7.97 12.29
C VAL A 154 -22.04 9.18 12.98
N HIS A 155 -21.33 9.68 14.00
CA HIS A 155 -21.69 10.89 14.73
C HIS A 155 -20.76 12.05 14.36
N ASP A 156 -21.29 13.26 14.50
CA ASP A 156 -20.51 14.48 14.33
C ASP A 156 -19.55 14.68 15.51
N ALA A 157 -18.28 14.98 15.24
CA ALA A 157 -17.25 15.21 16.25
C ALA A 157 -16.39 16.43 15.86
N GLY A 158 -17.05 17.51 15.45
CA GLY A 158 -16.41 18.77 15.05
C GLY A 158 -15.65 18.62 13.73
N PRO A 159 -14.32 18.79 13.68
CA PRO A 159 -13.56 18.55 12.46
C PRO A 159 -13.60 17.07 12.03
N ASN A 160 -13.70 16.14 12.98
CA ASN A 160 -13.68 14.69 12.74
C ASN A 160 -15.09 14.08 12.79
N ILE A 161 -15.16 12.76 12.71
CA ILE A 161 -16.36 11.96 13.01
C ILE A 161 -16.08 11.02 14.18
N HIS A 162 -17.12 10.68 14.92
CA HIS A 162 -17.09 9.61 15.89
C HIS A 162 -17.78 8.37 15.32
N LEU A 163 -17.05 7.27 15.21
CA LEU A 163 -17.59 5.96 14.85
C LEU A 163 -18.02 5.24 16.13
N GLU A 164 -19.33 5.10 16.31
CA GLU A 164 -19.96 4.32 17.38
C GLU A 164 -20.25 2.90 16.85
N PRO A 165 -19.64 1.85 17.40
CA PRO A 165 -20.04 0.48 17.07
C PRO A 165 -21.48 0.22 17.54
N VAL A 166 -22.28 -0.40 16.68
CA VAL A 166 -23.67 -0.77 16.98
C VAL A 166 -23.89 -2.25 16.65
N PRO A 167 -24.98 -2.87 17.14
CA PRO A 167 -25.31 -4.25 16.77
C PRO A 167 -25.36 -4.45 15.25
N MET A 168 -24.95 -5.64 14.79
CA MET A 168 -25.08 -6.06 13.39
C MET A 168 -26.54 -6.40 13.07
N SER A 169 -27.40 -5.38 13.01
CA SER A 169 -28.84 -5.53 12.81
C SER A 169 -29.43 -4.34 12.05
N TYR A 170 -30.42 -4.59 11.20
CA TYR A 170 -31.22 -3.53 10.57
C TYR A 170 -31.89 -2.62 11.60
N LYS A 171 -32.18 -3.12 12.82
CA LYS A 171 -32.77 -2.34 13.90
C LYS A 171 -31.85 -1.24 14.42
N SER A 172 -30.56 -1.30 14.13
CA SER A 172 -29.60 -0.25 14.49
C SER A 172 -29.60 0.93 13.53
N LEU A 173 -30.12 0.75 12.30
CA LEU A 173 -30.18 1.78 11.27
C LEU A 173 -31.21 2.84 11.62
N ASP A 174 -30.79 4.11 11.56
CA ASP A 174 -31.63 5.28 11.86
C ASP A 174 -31.58 6.26 10.67
N PRO A 175 -32.73 6.74 10.17
CA PRO A 175 -32.80 7.63 9.01
C PRO A 175 -32.09 8.97 9.21
N GLY A 176 -31.84 9.41 10.45
CA GLY A 176 -31.11 10.63 10.78
C GLY A 176 -29.58 10.51 10.66
N TYR A 177 -29.05 9.31 10.45
CA TYR A 177 -27.61 9.04 10.56
C TYR A 177 -27.05 8.36 9.30
N VAL A 178 -25.72 8.37 9.20
CA VAL A 178 -24.96 7.60 8.21
C VAL A 178 -24.35 6.41 8.93
N PHE A 179 -24.32 5.26 8.26
CA PHE A 179 -23.76 4.05 8.82
C PHE A 179 -22.66 3.51 7.91
N LEU A 180 -21.60 3.00 8.52
CA LEU A 180 -20.49 2.34 7.84
C LEU A 180 -20.52 0.86 8.22
N LEU A 181 -20.81 -0.01 7.24
CA LEU A 181 -20.78 -1.45 7.39
C LEU A 181 -19.51 -1.99 6.75
N ASP A 182 -18.56 -2.39 7.59
CA ASP A 182 -17.30 -2.97 7.17
C ASP A 182 -17.42 -4.50 7.18
N THR A 183 -17.38 -5.13 6.00
CA THR A 183 -17.40 -6.59 5.86
C THR A 183 -16.09 -7.15 5.30
N GLY A 184 -15.01 -6.37 5.35
CA GLY A 184 -13.71 -6.74 4.79
C GLY A 184 -13.50 -6.24 3.36
N LEU A 185 -13.69 -7.09 2.35
CA LEU A 185 -13.46 -6.64 0.96
C LEU A 185 -14.64 -5.86 0.38
N ASN A 186 -15.79 -5.86 1.06
CA ASN A 186 -16.92 -5.00 0.70
C ASN A 186 -17.21 -4.06 1.87
N ILE A 187 -17.22 -2.76 1.60
CA ILE A 187 -17.52 -1.73 2.60
C ILE A 187 -18.76 -0.99 2.11
N PHE A 188 -19.82 -1.00 2.90
CA PHE A 188 -21.07 -0.31 2.55
C PHE A 188 -21.22 0.96 3.39
N VAL A 189 -21.57 2.06 2.74
CA VAL A 189 -21.93 3.32 3.39
C VAL A 189 -23.42 3.53 3.19
N TRP A 190 -24.19 3.33 4.27
CA TRP A 190 -25.63 3.51 4.26
C TRP A 190 -26.01 4.93 4.63
N TYR A 191 -26.83 5.57 3.80
CA TYR A 191 -27.27 6.95 3.93
C TYR A 191 -28.74 7.03 4.33
N GLY A 192 -28.99 7.42 5.58
CA GLY A 192 -30.34 7.74 6.03
C GLY A 192 -30.91 8.95 5.29
N THR A 193 -32.22 8.92 5.02
CA THR A 193 -32.94 9.98 4.29
C THR A 193 -32.82 11.37 4.93
N ARG A 194 -32.70 11.44 6.27
CA ARG A 194 -32.57 12.68 7.06
C ARG A 194 -31.13 12.97 7.52
N SER A 195 -30.15 12.18 7.05
CA SER A 195 -28.77 12.34 7.47
C SER A 195 -28.10 13.59 6.86
N LYS A 196 -27.23 14.23 7.66
CA LYS A 196 -26.48 15.44 7.25
C LYS A 196 -25.51 15.13 6.11
N ASN A 197 -25.51 15.95 5.05
CA ASN A 197 -24.61 15.76 3.90
C ASN A 197 -23.12 15.81 4.28
N THR A 198 -22.73 16.62 5.28
CA THR A 198 -21.36 16.67 5.78
C THR A 198 -20.91 15.31 6.34
N LEU A 199 -21.78 14.61 7.06
CA LEU A 199 -21.50 13.27 7.58
C LEU A 199 -21.44 12.22 6.46
N LYS A 200 -22.25 12.36 5.40
CA LYS A 200 -22.17 11.48 4.22
C LYS A 200 -20.78 11.54 3.58
N SER A 201 -20.28 12.75 3.32
CA SER A 201 -18.95 12.94 2.74
C SER A 201 -17.84 12.44 3.65
N LYS A 202 -17.89 12.77 4.95
CA LYS A 202 -16.87 12.30 5.92
C LYS A 202 -16.87 10.77 6.07
N ALA A 203 -18.05 10.15 6.15
CA ALA A 203 -18.16 8.68 6.25
C ALA A 203 -17.62 7.98 5.01
N ARG A 204 -17.91 8.51 3.82
CA ARG A 204 -17.36 8.00 2.56
C ARG A 204 -15.84 8.11 2.52
N PHE A 205 -15.30 9.27 2.90
CA PHE A 205 -13.86 9.46 3.00
C PHE A 205 -13.20 8.50 4.00
N THR A 206 -13.85 8.24 5.14
CA THR A 206 -13.37 7.22 6.08
C THR A 206 -13.37 5.81 5.49
N ALA A 207 -14.39 5.43 4.71
CA ALA A 207 -14.41 4.17 3.98
C ALA A 207 -13.24 4.07 2.97
N GLU A 208 -12.95 5.16 2.26
CA GLU A 208 -11.81 5.26 1.34
C GLU A 208 -10.48 5.11 2.07
N ASN A 209 -10.33 5.74 3.25
CA ASN A 209 -9.14 5.59 4.08
C ASN A 209 -8.96 4.17 4.63
N ILE A 210 -10.04 3.48 5.01
CA ILE A 210 -9.99 2.06 5.41
C ILE A 210 -9.54 1.23 4.21
N ASN A 211 -10.11 1.45 3.03
CA ASN A 211 -9.73 0.71 1.83
C ASN A 211 -8.24 0.92 1.47
N LYS A 212 -7.80 2.17 1.45
CA LYS A 212 -6.42 2.55 1.11
C LYS A 212 -5.40 1.98 2.08
N HIS A 213 -5.61 2.17 3.37
CA HIS A 213 -4.58 1.87 4.38
C HIS A 213 -4.69 0.45 4.96
N GLU A 214 -5.89 -0.11 5.08
CA GLU A 214 -6.11 -1.42 5.72
C GLU A 214 -6.36 -2.53 4.70
N ARG A 215 -6.99 -2.21 3.55
CA ARG A 215 -7.32 -3.18 2.48
C ARG A 215 -6.41 -3.08 1.27
N LYS A 216 -5.43 -2.16 1.27
CA LYS A 216 -4.48 -1.93 0.16
C LYS A 216 -5.18 -1.71 -1.19
N ASN A 217 -6.28 -0.95 -1.19
CA ASN A 217 -7.14 -0.70 -2.35
C ASN A 217 -7.77 -1.96 -2.97
N LYS A 218 -7.90 -3.06 -2.22
CA LYS A 218 -8.55 -4.29 -2.68
C LYS A 218 -10.02 -4.39 -2.33
N ALA A 219 -10.54 -3.48 -1.50
CA ALA A 219 -11.96 -3.47 -1.16
C ALA A 219 -12.76 -2.61 -2.12
N GLU A 220 -14.04 -2.93 -2.26
CA GLU A 220 -15.01 -2.14 -3.00
C GLU A 220 -15.91 -1.37 -2.02
N ILE A 221 -16.25 -0.13 -2.38
CA ILE A 221 -17.05 0.77 -1.53
C ILE A 221 -18.39 1.02 -2.19
N TYR A 222 -19.44 0.54 -1.54
CA TYR A 222 -20.83 0.61 -2.00
C TYR A 222 -21.58 1.73 -1.28
N GLN A 223 -22.41 2.42 -2.04
CA GLN A 223 -23.26 3.51 -1.54
C GLN A 223 -24.68 2.99 -1.46
N GLU A 224 -25.21 2.90 -0.25
CA GLU A 224 -26.53 2.34 0.01
C GLU A 224 -27.46 3.48 0.44
N TYR A 225 -28.47 3.77 -0.36
CA TYR A 225 -29.46 4.78 -0.02
C TYR A 225 -30.66 4.10 0.62
N GLN A 226 -31.18 4.69 1.69
CA GLN A 226 -32.36 4.17 2.35
C GLN A 226 -33.52 3.92 1.35
N ARG A 227 -34.09 2.71 1.36
CA ARG A 227 -35.11 2.17 0.42
C ARG A 227 -34.59 1.80 -0.98
N GLN A 228 -33.30 1.89 -1.24
CA GLN A 228 -32.65 1.49 -2.49
C GLN A 228 -31.45 0.59 -2.21
N GLU A 229 -31.46 -0.09 -1.06
CA GLU A 229 -30.33 -0.91 -0.63
C GLU A 229 -30.18 -2.16 -1.49
N SER A 230 -28.93 -2.54 -1.75
CA SER A 230 -28.58 -3.73 -2.51
C SER A 230 -28.91 -5.03 -1.75
N LEU A 231 -29.07 -6.12 -2.50
CA LEU A 231 -29.25 -7.46 -1.89
C LEU A 231 -28.04 -7.86 -1.04
N ASP A 232 -26.84 -7.45 -1.44
CA ASP A 232 -25.60 -7.79 -0.75
C ASP A 232 -25.46 -7.05 0.59
N PHE A 233 -25.93 -5.80 0.65
CA PHE A 233 -26.02 -5.07 1.92
C PHE A 233 -26.92 -5.80 2.93
N TRP A 234 -28.11 -6.24 2.50
CA TRP A 234 -29.02 -6.95 3.38
C TRP A 234 -28.51 -8.33 3.80
N ARG A 235 -27.86 -9.06 2.89
CA ARG A 235 -27.14 -10.30 3.24
C ARG A 235 -26.08 -10.07 4.30
N ALA A 236 -25.32 -8.98 4.18
CA ALA A 236 -24.30 -8.61 5.16
C ALA A 236 -24.90 -8.28 6.54
N LEU A 237 -26.14 -7.80 6.61
CA LEU A 237 -26.90 -7.59 7.85
C LEU A 237 -27.69 -8.82 8.34
N GLY A 238 -27.51 -9.98 7.71
CA GLY A 238 -28.08 -11.25 8.15
C GLY A 238 -29.36 -11.70 7.44
N PHE A 239 -29.82 -11.00 6.40
CA PHE A 239 -30.96 -11.44 5.59
C PHE A 239 -30.49 -12.38 4.47
N ALA A 240 -30.68 -13.69 4.65
CA ALA A 240 -30.15 -14.70 3.73
C ALA A 240 -30.62 -14.54 2.27
N ASP A 241 -31.85 -14.08 2.06
CA ASP A 241 -32.42 -13.80 0.73
C ASP A 241 -32.02 -12.42 0.17
N GLY A 242 -31.45 -11.55 1.01
CA GLY A 242 -31.07 -10.18 0.68
C GLY A 242 -32.24 -9.21 0.55
N GLN A 243 -33.47 -9.59 0.93
CA GLN A 243 -34.65 -8.72 0.72
C GLN A 243 -34.81 -7.64 1.79
N GLY A 244 -34.07 -7.75 2.90
CA GLY A 244 -34.21 -6.83 4.04
C GLY A 244 -35.51 -7.04 4.81
N PRO A 245 -35.83 -6.13 5.76
CA PRO A 245 -37.07 -6.20 6.53
C PRO A 245 -38.30 -5.90 5.65
N GLN A 246 -39.40 -6.60 5.90
CA GLN A 246 -40.67 -6.44 5.18
C GLN A 246 -41.77 -5.88 6.10
N ASP A 247 -42.83 -5.35 5.50
CA ASP A 247 -44.05 -4.89 6.20
C ASP A 247 -43.78 -3.98 7.41
N GLU A 248 -44.32 -4.32 8.59
CA GLU A 248 -44.18 -3.53 9.82
C GLU A 248 -42.72 -3.37 10.27
N ASP A 249 -41.86 -4.35 10.00
CA ASP A 249 -40.42 -4.25 10.33
C ASP A 249 -39.70 -3.23 9.43
N ALA A 250 -40.20 -2.98 8.21
CA ALA A 250 -39.67 -1.94 7.34
C ALA A 250 -40.02 -0.53 7.83
N GLU A 251 -41.08 -0.38 8.65
CA GLU A 251 -41.42 0.91 9.25
C GLU A 251 -40.33 1.39 10.23
N HIS A 252 -39.64 0.45 10.89
CA HIS A 252 -38.53 0.75 11.81
C HIS A 252 -37.47 1.65 11.16
N LEU A 253 -37.15 1.42 9.88
CA LEU A 253 -36.16 2.20 9.13
C LEU A 253 -36.55 3.69 9.02
N ASN A 254 -37.82 4.05 9.24
CA ASN A 254 -38.29 5.44 9.17
C ASN A 254 -38.35 6.14 10.53
N GLN A 255 -38.21 5.38 11.60
CA GLN A 255 -38.32 5.85 12.97
C GLN A 255 -36.95 6.34 13.47
N SER A 256 -36.91 7.59 13.94
CA SER A 256 -35.75 8.03 14.71
C SER A 256 -35.85 7.48 16.12
N HIS A 257 -34.82 6.77 16.55
CA HIS A 257 -34.74 6.13 17.85
C HIS A 257 -33.40 6.44 18.56
N VAL A 258 -32.46 7.09 17.87
CA VAL A 258 -31.23 7.60 18.47
C VAL A 258 -31.51 8.90 19.21
N ASP A 259 -30.96 9.01 20.42
CA ASP A 259 -31.06 10.22 21.24
C ASP A 259 -30.39 11.42 20.53
N PRO A 260 -31.12 12.53 20.27
CA PRO A 260 -30.54 13.74 19.70
C PRO A 260 -29.44 14.37 20.57
N GLU A 261 -29.45 14.11 21.88
CA GLU A 261 -28.45 14.60 22.84
C GLU A 261 -27.35 13.56 23.11
N PHE A 262 -27.17 12.58 22.22
CA PHE A 262 -26.11 11.59 22.35
C PHE A 262 -24.72 12.24 22.52
N VAL A 263 -24.03 11.85 23.59
CA VAL A 263 -22.63 12.24 23.86
C VAL A 263 -21.78 10.96 23.99
N PRO A 264 -20.73 10.80 23.17
CA PRO A 264 -19.81 9.68 23.31
C PRO A 264 -19.17 9.60 24.70
N VAL A 265 -19.02 8.39 25.23
CA VAL A 265 -18.29 8.17 26.48
C VAL A 265 -16.82 8.60 26.29
N PRO A 266 -16.28 9.50 27.13
CA PRO A 266 -14.90 9.94 27.00
C PRO A 266 -13.91 8.78 27.17
N PRO A 267 -12.93 8.64 26.27
CA PRO A 267 -11.99 7.54 26.33
C PRO A 267 -11.02 7.68 27.52
N ARG A 268 -10.63 6.55 28.10
CA ARG A 268 -9.62 6.47 29.17
C ARG A 268 -8.37 5.78 28.64
N LEU A 269 -7.24 6.48 28.70
CA LEU A 269 -5.94 5.93 28.31
C LEU A 269 -5.19 5.44 29.55
N TYR A 270 -4.76 4.19 29.53
CA TYR A 270 -3.92 3.59 30.55
C TYR A 270 -2.56 3.23 29.97
N GLN A 271 -1.50 3.40 30.76
CA GLN A 271 -0.16 2.95 30.40
C GLN A 271 0.19 1.74 31.25
N ILE A 272 0.73 0.70 30.63
CA ILE A 272 1.21 -0.46 31.38
C ILE A 272 2.67 -0.24 31.73
N GLN A 273 2.99 -0.38 33.02
CA GLN A 273 4.34 -0.25 33.51
C GLN A 273 4.68 -1.31 34.55
N LEU A 274 5.98 -1.54 34.74
CA LEU A 274 6.52 -2.36 35.81
C LEU A 274 7.09 -1.43 36.87
N GLY A 275 6.32 -1.16 37.92
CA GLY A 275 6.73 -0.34 39.07
C GLY A 275 7.11 -1.22 40.24
N MET A 276 8.27 -0.96 40.87
CA MET A 276 8.72 -1.65 42.10
C MET A 276 8.68 -3.20 42.06
N GLY A 277 8.74 -3.81 40.88
CA GLY A 277 8.68 -5.27 40.68
C GLY A 277 7.26 -5.83 40.44
N TYR A 278 6.23 -4.99 40.42
CA TYR A 278 4.85 -5.37 40.15
C TYR A 278 4.33 -4.72 38.87
N LEU A 279 3.27 -5.30 38.32
CA LEU A 279 2.57 -4.75 37.16
C LEU A 279 1.61 -3.65 37.63
N GLU A 280 1.70 -2.47 37.02
CA GLU A 280 0.83 -1.34 37.32
C GLU A 280 0.11 -0.88 36.04
N LEU A 281 -1.09 -0.34 36.22
CA LEU A 281 -1.93 0.21 35.14
C LEU A 281 -2.40 1.63 35.50
N PRO A 282 -1.48 2.61 35.64
CA PRO A 282 -1.87 4.00 35.85
C PRO A 282 -2.69 4.53 34.67
N GLN A 283 -3.69 5.35 34.98
CA GLN A 283 -4.37 6.17 33.98
C GLN A 283 -3.45 7.32 33.58
N VAL A 284 -3.29 7.55 32.28
CA VAL A 284 -2.48 8.63 31.74
C VAL A 284 -3.22 9.95 31.90
N GLU A 285 -2.54 10.94 32.48
CA GLU A 285 -3.04 12.30 32.52
C GLU A 285 -2.94 12.94 31.14
N LEU A 286 -4.10 13.25 30.54
CA LEU A 286 -4.14 13.91 29.25
C LEU A 286 -3.79 15.40 29.39
N PRO A 287 -2.97 15.95 28.48
CA PRO A 287 -2.67 17.38 28.46
C PRO A 287 -3.93 18.21 28.16
N GLY A 288 -4.14 19.28 28.93
CA GLY A 288 -5.27 20.20 28.81
C GLY A 288 -5.87 20.58 30.17
N ASP A 289 -6.60 21.70 30.22
CA ASP A 289 -7.30 22.17 31.42
C ASP A 289 -8.81 21.88 31.34
N GLY A 290 -9.41 21.52 32.48
CA GLY A 290 -10.85 21.24 32.61
C GLY A 290 -11.42 20.24 31.60
N SER A 291 -12.40 20.69 30.81
CA SER A 291 -13.14 19.89 29.82
C SER A 291 -12.42 19.72 28.47
N ASN A 292 -11.23 20.31 28.29
CA ASN A 292 -10.52 20.35 27.00
C ASN A 292 -9.34 19.38 26.92
N LYS A 293 -9.45 18.22 27.57
CA LYS A 293 -8.46 17.14 27.52
C LYS A 293 -8.52 16.44 26.16
N ALA A 294 -7.57 16.71 25.29
CA ALA A 294 -7.51 16.13 23.95
C ALA A 294 -6.56 14.92 23.93
N LEU A 295 -7.02 13.83 23.32
CA LEU A 295 -6.19 12.65 23.10
C LEU A 295 -5.36 12.85 21.81
N THR A 296 -4.09 13.22 21.95
CA THR A 296 -3.18 13.37 20.80
C THR A 296 -2.33 12.13 20.60
N HIS A 297 -2.02 11.81 19.33
CA HIS A 297 -1.25 10.60 18.99
C HIS A 297 0.17 10.61 19.59
N THR A 298 0.72 11.79 19.84
CA THR A 298 2.05 12.02 20.43
C THR A 298 2.20 11.48 21.85
N ILE A 299 1.11 11.20 22.55
CA ILE A 299 1.11 10.59 23.89
C ILE A 299 1.59 9.12 23.83
N LEU A 300 1.41 8.46 22.70
CA LEU A 300 1.76 7.05 22.51
C LEU A 300 3.27 6.89 22.28
N ALA A 301 4.02 6.63 23.34
CA ALA A 301 5.46 6.39 23.23
C ALA A 301 5.79 4.96 22.78
N SER A 302 6.66 4.81 21.77
CA SER A 302 7.05 3.50 21.20
C SER A 302 7.64 2.50 22.19
N LYS A 303 8.14 2.96 23.35
CA LYS A 303 8.71 2.10 24.40
C LYS A 303 7.65 1.44 25.28
N ASN A 304 6.41 1.90 25.22
CA ASN A 304 5.34 1.53 26.14
C ASN A 304 4.23 0.75 25.42
N VAL A 305 3.31 0.22 26.23
CA VAL A 305 2.06 -0.38 25.78
C VAL A 305 0.93 0.37 26.46
N TYR A 306 -0.10 0.72 25.69
CA TYR A 306 -1.24 1.49 26.19
C TYR A 306 -2.53 0.71 25.99
N ILE A 307 -3.48 0.90 26.91
CA ILE A 307 -4.86 0.45 26.77
C ILE A 307 -5.75 1.68 26.66
N LEU A 308 -6.44 1.84 25.54
CA LEU A 308 -7.42 2.90 25.31
C LEU A 308 -8.82 2.31 25.45
N ASP A 309 -9.51 2.63 26.53
CA ASP A 309 -10.87 2.17 26.80
C ASP A 309 -11.89 3.23 26.36
N CYS A 310 -12.64 2.95 25.29
CA CYS A 310 -13.71 3.80 24.75
C CYS A 310 -15.11 3.26 25.09
N TYR A 311 -15.25 2.45 26.15
CA TYR A 311 -16.48 1.75 26.54
C TYR A 311 -16.96 0.66 25.55
N LEU A 312 -17.21 1.00 24.29
CA LEU A 312 -17.60 0.01 23.26
C LEU A 312 -16.39 -0.66 22.60
N ASP A 313 -15.34 0.11 22.32
CA ASP A 313 -14.09 -0.44 21.80
C ASP A 313 -12.99 -0.26 22.85
N LEU A 314 -12.25 -1.34 23.11
CA LEU A 314 -11.03 -1.30 23.92
C LEU A 314 -9.84 -1.62 23.03
N PHE A 315 -8.91 -0.69 22.89
CA PHE A 315 -7.72 -0.87 22.06
C PHE A 315 -6.49 -1.14 22.92
N VAL A 316 -5.70 -2.13 22.54
CA VAL A 316 -4.39 -2.41 23.12
C VAL A 316 -3.33 -2.00 22.10
N TRP A 317 -2.70 -0.86 22.31
CA TRP A 317 -1.67 -0.31 21.42
C TRP A 317 -0.28 -0.75 21.88
N PHE A 318 0.46 -1.41 20.98
CA PHE A 318 1.78 -1.95 21.23
C PHE A 318 2.86 -1.11 20.55
N GLY A 319 3.66 -0.40 21.34
CA GLY A 319 4.83 0.30 20.83
C GLY A 319 5.90 -0.67 20.34
N LYS A 320 6.57 -0.37 19.22
CA LYS A 320 7.62 -1.19 18.58
C LYS A 320 8.77 -1.54 19.51
N LYS A 321 9.09 -0.66 20.45
CA LYS A 321 10.20 -0.79 21.40
C LYS A 321 9.77 -1.32 22.78
N SER A 322 8.50 -1.70 22.96
CA SER A 322 8.02 -2.27 24.23
C SER A 322 8.53 -3.69 24.49
N THR A 323 8.67 -4.06 25.77
CA THR A 323 9.24 -5.35 26.17
C THR A 323 8.22 -6.48 26.05
N ARG A 324 8.69 -7.71 25.78
CA ARG A 324 7.82 -8.90 25.67
C ARG A 324 6.95 -9.12 26.91
N LEU A 325 7.49 -8.87 28.09
CA LEU A 325 6.78 -9.03 29.36
C LEU A 325 5.58 -8.07 29.47
N VAL A 326 5.79 -6.77 29.19
CA VAL A 326 4.73 -5.77 29.24
C VAL A 326 3.66 -6.05 28.18
N ARG A 327 4.06 -6.48 26.97
CA ARG A 327 3.13 -6.87 25.91
C ARG A 327 2.24 -8.06 26.32
N ALA A 328 2.83 -9.10 26.92
CA ALA A 328 2.07 -10.26 27.39
C ALA A 328 1.09 -9.88 28.51
N ALA A 329 1.55 -9.04 29.43
CA ALA A 329 0.71 -8.53 30.52
C ALA A 329 -0.46 -7.67 30.00
N ALA A 330 -0.25 -6.86 28.97
CA ALA A 330 -1.28 -6.04 28.34
C ALA A 330 -2.47 -6.83 27.83
N ILE A 331 -2.21 -8.00 27.24
CA ILE A 331 -3.26 -8.87 26.72
C ILE A 331 -4.15 -9.37 27.86
N LYS A 332 -3.56 -9.70 29.00
CA LYS A 332 -4.32 -10.16 30.17
C LYS A 332 -5.07 -9.01 30.85
N LEU A 333 -4.38 -7.89 31.11
CA LEU A 333 -5.00 -6.72 31.72
C LEU A 333 -6.16 -6.16 30.90
N SER A 334 -6.04 -6.13 29.57
CA SER A 334 -7.14 -5.68 28.72
C SER A 334 -8.37 -6.57 28.81
N GLN A 335 -8.20 -7.89 28.93
CA GLN A 335 -9.31 -8.83 29.15
C GLN A 335 -9.98 -8.61 30.50
N GLU A 336 -9.19 -8.50 31.57
CA GLU A 336 -9.71 -8.23 32.92
C GLU A 336 -10.46 -6.89 32.95
N LEU A 337 -9.84 -5.81 32.46
CA LEU A 337 -10.46 -4.48 32.40
C LEU A 337 -11.74 -4.48 31.57
N PHE A 338 -11.77 -5.21 30.46
CA PHE A 338 -12.97 -5.35 29.64
C PHE A 338 -14.11 -6.02 30.41
N SER A 339 -13.81 -7.06 31.20
CA SER A 339 -14.79 -7.81 32.01
C SER A 339 -15.28 -7.09 33.28
N MET A 340 -14.53 -6.10 33.78
CA MET A 340 -14.89 -5.35 34.98
C MET A 340 -16.06 -4.37 34.77
N ILE A 341 -16.34 -4.00 33.51
CA ILE A 341 -17.39 -3.07 33.14
C ILE A 341 -18.43 -3.84 32.33
N ASP A 342 -19.70 -3.65 32.65
CA ASP A 342 -20.79 -4.22 31.86
C ASP A 342 -20.81 -3.57 30.47
N ARG A 343 -20.69 -4.38 29.42
CA ARG A 343 -20.55 -3.92 28.03
C ARG A 343 -21.48 -4.72 27.13
N PRO A 344 -22.06 -4.09 26.08
CA PRO A 344 -22.86 -4.80 25.09
C PRO A 344 -22.08 -5.87 24.34
N GLU A 345 -22.77 -6.86 23.78
CA GLU A 345 -22.17 -8.02 23.07
C GLU A 345 -21.32 -7.62 21.85
N TYR A 346 -21.59 -6.47 21.23
CA TYR A 346 -20.85 -5.96 20.09
C TYR A 346 -19.59 -5.16 20.48
N ALA A 347 -19.37 -4.94 21.78
CA ALA A 347 -18.14 -4.36 22.28
C ALA A 347 -16.97 -5.32 22.04
N MET A 348 -15.77 -4.81 21.78
CA MET A 348 -14.62 -5.66 21.46
C MET A 348 -13.28 -5.14 21.96
N ILE A 349 -12.33 -6.07 22.10
CA ILE A 349 -10.91 -5.76 22.32
C ILE A 349 -10.17 -5.86 20.99
N THR A 350 -9.53 -4.77 20.58
CA THR A 350 -8.75 -4.69 19.34
C THR A 350 -7.28 -4.48 19.66
N ARG A 351 -6.41 -5.31 19.06
CA ARG A 351 -4.95 -5.16 19.18
C ARG A 351 -4.44 -4.28 18.06
N VAL A 352 -3.59 -3.32 18.41
CA VAL A 352 -3.05 -2.33 17.47
C VAL A 352 -1.54 -2.31 17.61
N GLN A 353 -0.80 -2.48 16.52
CA GLN A 353 0.66 -2.30 16.54
C GLN A 353 1.00 -0.89 16.06
N GLU A 354 2.02 -0.28 16.66
CA GLU A 354 2.54 1.02 16.24
C GLU A 354 2.86 1.02 14.73
N GLY A 355 2.34 2.02 14.02
CA GLY A 355 2.48 2.16 12.57
C GLY A 355 1.51 1.32 11.74
N THR A 356 0.60 0.58 12.38
CA THR A 356 -0.48 -0.19 11.73
C THR A 356 -1.85 0.17 12.32
N GLU A 357 -1.98 1.40 12.82
CA GLU A 357 -3.21 1.88 13.44
C GLU A 357 -4.37 1.89 12.46
N THR A 358 -5.49 1.28 12.87
CA THR A 358 -6.75 1.27 12.10
C THR A 358 -7.41 2.65 12.09
N GLN A 359 -8.20 2.94 11.07
CA GLN A 359 -8.92 4.21 10.96
C GLN A 359 -9.87 4.44 12.14
N VAL A 360 -10.49 3.37 12.66
CA VAL A 360 -11.36 3.45 13.84
C VAL A 360 -10.55 3.83 15.11
N PHE A 361 -9.32 3.32 15.26
CA PHE A 361 -8.44 3.74 16.35
C PHE A 361 -8.03 5.20 16.20
N LYS A 362 -7.56 5.58 15.00
CA LYS A 362 -7.11 6.95 14.69
C LYS A 362 -8.19 7.98 14.92
N SER A 363 -9.46 7.65 14.63
CA SER A 363 -10.59 8.55 14.83
C SER A 363 -10.82 8.93 16.29
N LYS A 364 -10.23 8.21 17.25
CA LYS A 364 -10.31 8.53 18.69
C LYS A 364 -9.32 9.62 19.10
N PHE A 365 -8.39 9.98 18.23
CA PHE A 365 -7.35 10.97 18.49
C PHE A 365 -7.57 12.24 17.67
N THR A 366 -7.20 13.38 18.26
CA THR A 366 -7.18 14.67 17.57
C THR A 366 -5.89 14.82 16.76
N GLY A 367 -6.01 15.23 15.50
CA GLY A 367 -4.86 15.51 14.63
C GLY A 367 -4.02 14.27 14.30
N TRP A 368 -4.63 13.09 14.22
CA TRP A 368 -3.91 11.89 13.75
C TRP A 368 -3.66 11.95 12.25
N GLU A 369 -4.68 12.31 11.50
CA GLU A 369 -4.59 12.58 10.07
C GLU A 369 -4.87 14.08 9.92
N GLU A 370 -3.95 14.82 9.29
CA GLU A 370 -4.22 16.20 8.86
C GLU A 370 -5.30 16.13 7.79
N ILE A 371 -6.56 16.08 8.23
CA ILE A 371 -7.68 16.40 7.35
C ILE A 371 -7.46 17.85 7.01
N ILE A 372 -7.02 18.11 5.78
CA ILE A 372 -7.07 19.45 5.19
C ILE A 372 -8.50 19.92 5.45
N ALA A 373 -8.63 20.92 6.30
CA ALA A 373 -9.91 21.54 6.58
C ALA A 373 -10.32 22.35 5.35
N VAL A 374 -10.65 21.67 4.26
CA VAL A 374 -11.49 22.26 3.22
C VAL A 374 -12.89 22.21 3.80
N ASP A 375 -13.25 23.28 4.49
CA ASP A 375 -14.60 23.49 4.98
C ASP A 375 -15.52 23.66 3.76
N PHE A 376 -16.09 22.55 3.28
CA PHE A 376 -17.03 22.54 2.16
C PHE A 376 -18.35 23.26 2.45
N THR A 377 -18.53 23.80 3.67
CA THR A 377 -19.70 24.59 4.05
C THR A 377 -19.45 26.10 4.03
N ARG A 378 -18.21 26.55 3.83
CA ARG A 378 -17.88 27.98 3.73
C ARG A 378 -17.88 28.44 2.29
N THR A 379 -18.74 29.41 2.00
CA THR A 379 -18.65 30.20 0.76
C THR A 379 -17.32 30.92 0.70
N ALA A 380 -16.71 31.05 -0.48
CA ALA A 380 -15.41 31.71 -0.70
C ALA A 380 -15.28 33.08 0.02
N GLN A 381 -16.38 33.84 0.10
CA GLN A 381 -16.47 35.14 0.78
C GLN A 381 -16.23 35.08 2.30
N SER A 382 -16.51 33.95 2.97
CA SER A 382 -16.28 33.78 4.41
C SER A 382 -14.81 33.52 4.73
N VAL A 383 -14.09 32.85 3.84
CA VAL A 383 -12.67 32.50 4.00
C VAL A 383 -11.80 33.75 3.86
N ALA A 384 -12.12 34.63 2.90
CA ALA A 384 -11.44 35.91 2.70
C ALA A 384 -11.46 36.83 3.94
N ARG A 385 -12.54 36.82 4.74
CA ARG A 385 -12.71 37.74 5.87
C ARG A 385 -11.91 37.38 7.13
N THR A 386 -11.38 36.16 7.24
CA THR A 386 -10.77 35.68 8.51
C THR A 386 -9.26 35.51 8.47
N GLY A 387 -8.60 35.99 7.41
CA GLY A 387 -7.14 36.20 7.41
C GLY A 387 -6.32 35.00 7.90
N ALA A 388 -6.60 33.79 7.40
CA ALA A 388 -5.64 32.70 7.55
C ALA A 388 -4.52 32.96 6.52
N ASP A 389 -3.38 33.42 7.01
CA ASP A 389 -2.19 33.72 6.21
C ASP A 389 -1.57 32.42 5.68
N LEU A 390 -2.15 31.93 4.58
CA LEU A 390 -1.74 30.73 3.83
C LEU A 390 -0.28 30.83 3.36
N THR A 391 0.25 32.04 3.22
CA THR A 391 1.61 32.35 2.77
C THR A 391 2.69 31.98 3.79
N GLN A 392 2.41 32.11 5.10
CA GLN A 392 3.35 31.65 6.15
C GLN A 392 3.40 30.13 6.24
N TRP A 393 2.28 29.45 6.00
CA TRP A 393 2.18 27.99 6.06
C TRP A 393 2.85 27.32 4.84
N ALA A 394 2.65 27.87 3.64
CA ALA A 394 3.30 27.39 2.41
C ALA A 394 4.83 27.49 2.45
N LYS A 395 5.38 28.50 3.16
CA LYS A 395 6.83 28.65 3.35
C LYS A 395 7.46 27.59 4.25
N GLN A 396 6.71 26.93 5.13
CA GLN A 396 7.26 25.93 6.06
C GLN A 396 7.29 24.51 5.49
N GLN A 397 6.52 24.21 4.43
CA GLN A 397 6.40 22.86 3.85
C GLN A 397 7.11 22.63 2.51
N GLN A 398 7.98 23.54 2.04
CA GLN A 398 8.75 23.26 0.83
C GLN A 398 9.79 22.15 1.06
N THR A 399 9.41 20.90 0.78
CA THR A 399 10.31 19.97 0.09
C THR A 399 10.77 20.68 -1.19
N LYS A 400 12.06 20.97 -1.29
CA LYS A 400 12.64 21.82 -2.35
C LYS A 400 12.45 21.30 -3.79
N ALA A 401 11.88 20.11 -4.00
CA ALA A 401 11.49 19.60 -5.30
C ALA A 401 10.33 18.60 -5.16
N ASP A 402 9.29 18.76 -5.97
CA ASP A 402 8.23 17.76 -6.13
C ASP A 402 8.74 16.65 -7.06
N LEU A 403 9.02 15.47 -6.49
CA LEU A 403 9.49 14.29 -7.22
C LEU A 403 8.34 13.31 -7.54
N ALA A 404 7.09 13.64 -7.20
CA ALA A 404 5.96 12.73 -7.40
C ALA A 404 5.78 12.35 -8.87
N ALA A 405 6.09 13.28 -9.80
CA ALA A 405 6.04 13.04 -11.24
C ALA A 405 6.90 11.86 -11.72
N LEU A 406 8.00 11.51 -11.02
CA LEU A 406 8.84 10.35 -11.36
C LEU A 406 8.17 9.01 -11.07
N PHE A 407 7.18 8.99 -10.18
CA PHE A 407 6.55 7.79 -9.67
C PHE A 407 5.07 7.67 -10.05
N MET A 408 4.51 8.69 -10.72
CA MET A 408 3.15 8.64 -11.22
C MET A 408 3.03 7.66 -12.40
N PRO A 409 1.90 6.92 -12.50
CA PRO A 409 1.64 6.08 -13.66
C PRO A 409 1.58 6.93 -14.94
N ARG A 410 1.95 6.34 -16.07
CA ARG A 410 1.94 7.02 -17.38
C ARG A 410 0.56 7.59 -17.66
N GLN A 411 0.49 8.90 -17.93
CA GLN A 411 -0.74 9.57 -18.30
C GLN A 411 -1.23 9.08 -19.67
N PRO A 412 -2.55 8.98 -19.89
CA PRO A 412 -3.10 8.64 -21.20
C PRO A 412 -2.76 9.71 -22.23
N ALA A 413 -2.67 9.31 -23.51
CA ALA A 413 -2.39 10.25 -24.59
C ALA A 413 -3.51 11.30 -24.71
N MET A 414 -3.13 12.57 -24.67
CA MET A 414 -4.00 13.73 -24.86
C MET A 414 -4.39 13.91 -26.33
N THR A 415 -5.51 14.57 -26.60
CA THR A 415 -5.94 14.85 -27.98
C THR A 415 -5.02 15.91 -28.65
N PRO A 416 -4.84 15.90 -29.98
CA PRO A 416 -3.97 16.87 -30.65
C PRO A 416 -4.37 18.33 -30.46
N MET A 417 -5.66 18.60 -30.26
CA MET A 417 -6.20 19.95 -30.07
C MET A 417 -5.87 20.48 -28.66
N GLU A 418 -6.07 19.65 -27.63
CA GLU A 418 -5.68 19.99 -26.25
C GLU A 418 -4.16 20.14 -26.13
N ALA A 419 -3.40 19.27 -26.81
CA ALA A 419 -1.94 19.35 -26.82
C ALA A 419 -1.43 20.64 -27.47
N ALA A 420 -2.07 21.10 -28.54
CA ALA A 420 -1.72 22.36 -29.20
C ALA A 420 -2.01 23.58 -28.31
N GLN A 421 -3.17 23.59 -27.63
CA GLN A 421 -3.54 24.67 -26.71
C GLN A 421 -2.58 24.76 -25.53
N LEU A 422 -2.29 23.63 -24.86
CA LEU A 422 -1.36 23.62 -23.72
C LEU A 422 0.07 23.99 -24.13
N ALA A 423 0.50 23.60 -25.33
CA ALA A 423 1.80 24.00 -25.83
C ALA A 423 1.88 25.52 -26.06
N GLU A 424 0.79 26.15 -26.52
CA GLU A 424 0.73 27.60 -26.68
C GLU A 424 0.76 28.31 -25.32
N ASP A 425 -0.08 27.88 -24.38
CA ASP A 425 -0.17 28.45 -23.04
C ASP A 425 1.17 28.34 -22.29
N TRP A 426 1.81 27.17 -22.29
CA TRP A 426 3.07 26.98 -21.57
C TRP A 426 4.25 27.65 -22.24
N ASN A 427 4.31 27.69 -23.57
CA ASN A 427 5.41 28.39 -24.24
C ASN A 427 5.30 29.91 -24.11
N TYR A 428 4.12 30.45 -23.80
CA TYR A 428 3.92 31.88 -23.59
C TYR A 428 4.68 32.40 -22.36
N ASP A 429 4.62 31.67 -21.25
CA ASP A 429 5.27 32.04 -19.98
C ASP A 429 6.70 31.49 -19.84
N LEU A 430 7.17 30.67 -20.80
CA LEU A 430 8.48 30.03 -20.78
C LEU A 430 9.59 31.02 -21.15
N ASP A 431 10.44 31.33 -20.17
CA ASP A 431 11.57 32.23 -20.34
C ASP A 431 12.85 31.47 -20.80
N VAL A 432 13.17 30.34 -20.19
CA VAL A 432 14.36 29.52 -20.57
C VAL A 432 14.05 28.03 -20.53
N MET A 433 14.51 27.26 -21.52
CA MET A 433 14.48 25.79 -21.52
C MET A 433 15.88 25.21 -21.79
N GLU A 434 16.38 24.38 -20.88
CA GLU A 434 17.62 23.63 -21.04
C GLU A 434 17.35 22.13 -21.19
N PRO A 435 17.59 21.54 -22.37
CA PRO A 435 17.31 20.14 -22.67
C PRO A 435 18.54 19.24 -22.50
N PHE A 436 18.34 18.05 -21.95
CA PHE A 436 19.35 17.03 -21.68
C PHE A 436 18.87 15.64 -22.12
N VAL A 437 19.78 14.80 -22.62
CA VAL A 437 19.56 13.39 -22.91
C VAL A 437 20.40 12.53 -21.95
N LEU A 438 19.86 11.40 -21.52
CA LEU A 438 20.60 10.46 -20.69
C LEU A 438 21.40 9.46 -21.56
N GLU A 439 22.71 9.67 -21.65
CA GLU A 439 23.64 8.76 -22.32
C GLU A 439 24.63 8.16 -21.32
N ASN A 440 24.85 6.84 -21.36
CA ASN A 440 25.86 6.17 -20.53
C ASN A 440 25.78 6.53 -19.02
N LYS A 441 24.55 6.68 -18.49
CA LYS A 441 24.26 7.08 -17.10
C LYS A 441 24.69 8.51 -16.73
N LYS A 442 24.80 9.42 -17.70
CA LYS A 442 25.06 10.85 -17.48
C LYS A 442 24.13 11.68 -18.35
N PHE A 443 23.66 12.80 -17.80
CA PHE A 443 22.93 13.79 -18.58
C PHE A 443 23.89 14.61 -19.42
N VAL A 444 23.71 14.56 -20.73
CA VAL A 444 24.44 15.35 -21.72
C VAL A 444 23.47 16.34 -22.33
N ARG A 445 23.90 17.59 -22.53
CA ARG A 445 23.04 18.62 -23.13
C ARG A 445 22.68 18.22 -24.55
N LEU A 446 21.39 18.30 -24.89
CA LEU A 446 20.91 17.97 -26.23
C LEU A 446 21.36 19.05 -27.23
N PRO A 447 21.93 18.68 -28.39
CA PRO A 447 22.26 19.65 -29.44
C PRO A 447 21.03 20.43 -29.91
N GLU A 448 21.19 21.72 -30.24
CA GLU A 448 20.07 22.57 -30.68
C GLU A 448 19.41 22.05 -31.98
N GLU A 449 20.17 21.34 -32.81
CA GLU A 449 19.73 20.73 -34.07
C GLU A 449 18.76 19.55 -33.87
N GLU A 450 18.77 18.93 -32.68
CA GLU A 450 17.94 17.77 -32.34
C GLU A 450 16.70 18.14 -31.49
N LEU A 451 16.48 19.44 -31.23
CA LEU A 451 15.34 19.90 -30.46
C LEU A 451 14.02 19.55 -31.16
N GLY A 452 13.15 18.85 -30.43
CA GLY A 452 11.86 18.38 -30.94
C GLY A 452 11.92 16.99 -31.58
N VAL A 453 13.10 16.37 -31.68
CA VAL A 453 13.27 14.98 -32.12
C VAL A 453 13.47 14.09 -30.88
N PHE A 454 12.66 13.04 -30.75
CA PHE A 454 12.68 12.15 -29.60
C PHE A 454 12.81 10.69 -30.03
N TYR A 455 13.81 9.98 -29.50
CA TYR A 455 14.02 8.56 -29.77
C TYR A 455 13.32 7.68 -28.72
N THR A 456 12.61 6.64 -29.18
CA THR A 456 11.77 5.79 -28.31
C THR A 456 12.56 4.95 -27.30
N GLY A 457 13.86 4.77 -27.50
CA GLY A 457 14.75 4.04 -26.59
C GLY A 457 15.43 4.91 -25.53
N GLU A 458 15.23 6.22 -25.54
CA GLU A 458 15.99 7.18 -24.72
C GLU A 458 15.14 7.92 -23.69
N CYS A 459 15.81 8.61 -22.78
CA CYS A 459 15.22 9.44 -21.74
C CYS A 459 15.76 10.87 -21.84
N TYR A 460 14.87 11.87 -21.80
CA TYR A 460 15.24 13.28 -21.83
C TYR A 460 14.73 14.03 -20.60
N VAL A 461 15.44 15.09 -20.24
CA VAL A 461 15.12 16.00 -19.13
C VAL A 461 15.16 17.43 -19.64
N PHE A 462 14.15 18.22 -19.29
CA PHE A 462 14.06 19.63 -19.64
C PHE A 462 13.95 20.47 -18.38
N LEU A 463 14.90 21.38 -18.17
CA LEU A 463 14.83 22.36 -17.11
C LEU A 463 14.24 23.64 -17.69
N CYS A 464 13.01 23.94 -17.28
CA CYS A 464 12.25 25.09 -17.76
C CYS A 464 12.13 26.15 -16.67
N ARG A 465 12.33 27.42 -17.03
CA ARG A 465 12.08 28.59 -16.18
C ARG A 465 10.92 29.36 -16.77
N TYR A 466 9.90 29.58 -15.95
CA TYR A 466 8.71 30.36 -16.29
C TYR A 466 8.71 31.68 -15.53
N CYS A 467 8.29 32.76 -16.19
CA CYS A 467 8.07 34.07 -15.57
C CYS A 467 6.57 34.32 -15.50
N LEU A 468 6.01 34.22 -14.29
CA LEU A 468 4.57 34.41 -14.08
C LEU A 468 4.30 35.87 -13.64
N PRO A 469 3.29 36.55 -14.22
CA PRO A 469 2.86 37.86 -13.74
C PRO A 469 2.24 37.71 -12.34
N VAL A 470 2.56 38.65 -11.45
CA VAL A 470 1.94 38.73 -10.11
C VAL A 470 0.63 39.50 -10.25
N ASP A 471 -0.47 38.90 -9.78
CA ASP A 471 -1.76 39.59 -9.68
C ASP A 471 -1.70 40.64 -8.56
N ASP A 472 -1.72 41.93 -8.92
CA ASP A 472 -1.79 43.04 -7.96
C ASP A 472 -3.24 43.22 -7.45
N ASP A 473 -3.54 42.72 -6.24
CA ASP A 473 -4.75 43.05 -5.48
C ASP A 473 -4.63 44.48 -4.87
N ASP A 474 -4.90 45.51 -5.68
CA ASP A 474 -5.05 46.91 -5.20
C ASP A 474 -6.53 47.22 -4.89
N ASP A 475 -6.95 47.00 -3.65
CA ASP A 475 -8.17 47.61 -3.06
C ASP A 475 -7.78 48.44 -1.83
N ALA A 476 -7.37 49.69 -2.07
CA ALA A 476 -7.25 50.74 -1.05
C ALA A 476 -8.36 51.78 -1.24
N ALA A 477 -9.27 51.85 -0.28
CA ALA A 477 -10.24 52.93 -0.16
C ALA A 477 -9.59 54.19 0.41
N ASP A 478 -9.78 55.36 -0.23
CA ASP A 478 -10.08 56.63 0.46
C ASP A 478 -10.55 57.73 -0.52
N GLY A 479 -11.67 58.36 -0.15
CA GLY A 479 -11.96 59.81 -0.16
C GLY A 479 -11.76 60.70 -1.40
N ASP A 480 -12.90 61.15 -1.94
CA ASP A 480 -13.27 62.52 -2.39
C ASP A 480 -12.49 63.30 -3.48
N GLU A 481 -13.32 63.89 -4.37
CA GLU A 481 -13.15 65.11 -5.19
C GLU A 481 -12.06 65.12 -6.29
N ASP A 482 -12.44 65.04 -7.58
CA ASP A 482 -12.85 66.21 -8.38
C ASP A 482 -13.01 65.91 -9.88
N GLU A 483 -13.94 66.68 -10.44
CA GLU A 483 -14.30 67.03 -11.83
C GLU A 483 -13.66 66.43 -13.10
N ALA A 484 -14.57 66.29 -14.08
CA ALA A 484 -14.46 66.71 -15.49
C ALA A 484 -13.98 65.72 -16.57
N ASP A 485 -15.01 65.12 -17.18
CA ASP A 485 -15.47 65.46 -18.54
C ASP A 485 -14.84 64.78 -19.78
N SER A 486 -15.77 64.29 -20.60
CA SER A 486 -15.68 64.07 -22.05
C SER A 486 -14.76 62.93 -22.53
N SER A 487 -15.05 62.14 -23.56
CA SER A 487 -16.20 61.99 -24.46
C SER A 487 -15.84 60.85 -25.46
N VAL A 488 -16.83 60.04 -25.87
CA VAL A 488 -17.14 59.66 -27.28
C VAL A 488 -16.02 58.94 -28.09
N ALA A 489 -16.20 57.88 -28.87
CA ALA A 489 -17.24 56.90 -29.19
C ALA A 489 -16.65 55.97 -30.28
N ALA A 490 -17.34 54.84 -30.50
CA ALA A 490 -17.56 54.16 -31.79
C ALA A 490 -16.33 53.65 -32.57
N ALA A 491 -16.07 52.34 -32.62
CA ALA A 491 -16.75 51.31 -33.43
C ALA A 491 -16.24 51.19 -34.89
N ALA A 492 -16.09 49.90 -35.27
CA ALA A 492 -16.36 49.29 -36.57
C ALA A 492 -15.18 48.90 -37.50
N ASN A 493 -15.10 47.58 -37.67
CA ASN A 493 -15.06 46.81 -38.92
C ASN A 493 -13.92 46.94 -39.93
N GLY A 494 -13.44 45.77 -40.39
CA GLY A 494 -12.80 45.63 -41.70
C GLY A 494 -12.13 44.29 -41.95
N THR A 495 -12.85 43.36 -42.58
CA THR A 495 -12.42 42.08 -43.19
C THR A 495 -11.46 42.23 -44.38
N HIS A 496 -10.45 41.35 -44.54
CA HIS A 496 -10.29 40.44 -45.70
C HIS A 496 -9.03 39.55 -45.66
N ASP A 497 -9.22 38.36 -46.25
CA ASP A 497 -8.34 37.23 -46.62
C ASP A 497 -6.83 37.41 -46.87
N GLY A 498 -6.09 36.31 -46.60
CA GLY A 498 -5.14 35.76 -47.57
C GLY A 498 -3.83 35.17 -47.05
N SER A 499 -3.79 33.84 -46.92
CA SER A 499 -2.68 32.95 -47.32
C SER A 499 -1.26 33.08 -46.69
N SER A 500 -0.81 31.94 -46.13
CA SER A 500 0.51 31.30 -46.27
C SER A 500 1.49 31.24 -45.10
N SER A 501 2.06 30.03 -45.00
CA SER A 501 3.29 29.57 -44.36
C SER A 501 3.47 29.76 -42.86
N VAL A 502 3.26 28.65 -42.17
CA VAL A 502 3.80 28.32 -40.85
C VAL A 502 5.32 28.41 -40.91
N GLY A 503 5.88 29.28 -40.08
CA GLY A 503 7.31 29.51 -39.94
C GLY A 503 7.58 30.42 -38.76
N SER A 504 7.19 29.99 -37.56
CA SER A 504 7.46 30.74 -36.33
C SER A 504 8.94 30.60 -35.95
N LYS A 505 9.76 31.49 -36.48
CA LYS A 505 11.06 31.84 -35.89
C LYS A 505 10.79 32.58 -34.57
N ILE A 506 11.23 31.99 -33.46
CA ILE A 506 11.23 32.64 -32.14
C ILE A 506 12.24 33.79 -32.19
N ALA A 507 11.75 35.03 -32.13
CA ALA A 507 12.57 36.22 -32.09
C ALA A 507 12.84 36.62 -30.64
N LEU A 508 14.11 36.53 -30.22
CA LEU A 508 14.60 37.06 -28.93
C LEU A 508 14.50 38.60 -28.93
N LYS A 509 13.61 39.16 -28.10
CA LYS A 509 13.58 40.60 -27.81
C LYS A 509 14.67 40.95 -26.79
N LYS A 510 15.44 42.00 -27.09
CA LYS A 510 16.35 42.67 -26.14
C LYS A 510 15.54 43.63 -25.26
N LEU A 511 15.85 43.64 -23.96
CA LEU A 511 15.26 44.49 -22.92
C LEU A 511 15.79 45.93 -22.95
N ASP A 512 14.88 46.90 -22.77
CA ASP A 512 15.15 48.20 -22.16
C ASP A 512 14.65 48.17 -20.68
N PRO A 513 15.29 48.87 -19.73
CA PRO A 513 15.02 48.70 -18.30
C PRO A 513 13.99 49.74 -17.83
N VAL A 514 12.74 49.32 -17.67
CA VAL A 514 11.75 50.03 -16.86
C VAL A 514 11.23 49.04 -15.84
N ALA A 515 11.34 49.38 -14.56
CA ALA A 515 10.98 48.53 -13.44
C ALA A 515 9.50 48.13 -13.52
N THR A 516 9.25 46.83 -13.66
CA THR A 516 7.93 46.18 -13.58
C THR A 516 7.83 45.35 -12.29
N PRO A 517 6.60 45.00 -11.85
CA PRO A 517 6.34 44.37 -10.54
C PRO A 517 7.09 43.05 -10.41
N ALA A 518 7.35 42.61 -9.18
CA ALA A 518 8.22 41.48 -8.89
C ALA A 518 7.75 40.16 -9.54
N GLU A 519 8.18 39.87 -10.77
CA GLU A 519 7.88 38.63 -11.51
C GLU A 519 8.21 37.38 -10.66
N GLU A 520 7.25 36.47 -10.50
CA GLU A 520 7.49 35.21 -9.79
C GLU A 520 8.16 34.21 -10.76
N ILE A 521 9.39 33.83 -10.44
CA ILE A 521 10.17 32.88 -11.25
C ILE A 521 9.88 31.46 -10.75
N GLN A 522 9.25 30.65 -11.61
CA GLN A 522 9.03 29.22 -11.34
C GLN A 522 9.96 28.35 -12.19
N CYS A 523 10.74 27.48 -11.53
CA CYS A 523 11.56 26.47 -12.22
C CYS A 523 10.85 25.11 -12.18
N VAL A 524 10.63 24.50 -13.34
CA VAL A 524 9.99 23.19 -13.49
C VAL A 524 10.94 22.24 -14.24
N VAL A 525 11.07 21.00 -13.77
CA VAL A 525 11.84 19.95 -14.45
C VAL A 525 10.88 18.96 -15.08
N TYR A 526 10.90 18.84 -16.40
CA TYR A 526 10.11 17.86 -17.13
C TYR A 526 10.96 16.62 -17.44
N PHE A 527 10.36 15.45 -17.28
CA PHE A 527 10.96 14.17 -17.61
C PHE A 527 10.19 13.52 -18.76
N TRP A 528 10.91 13.06 -19.79
CA TRP A 528 10.33 12.33 -20.91
C TRP A 528 10.95 10.94 -21.04
N GLN A 529 10.13 9.89 -21.00
CA GLN A 529 10.57 8.50 -21.19
C GLN A 529 10.10 7.95 -22.54
N GLY A 530 11.04 7.46 -23.34
CA GLY A 530 10.72 6.71 -24.54
C GLY A 530 9.98 5.40 -24.21
N ARG A 531 9.11 4.95 -25.14
CA ARG A 531 8.29 3.75 -24.94
C ARG A 531 9.11 2.46 -24.77
N GLU A 532 10.28 2.41 -25.39
CA GLU A 532 11.20 1.27 -25.42
C GLU A 532 12.40 1.48 -24.48
N ALA A 533 12.45 2.60 -23.76
CA ALA A 533 13.47 2.87 -22.75
C ALA A 533 13.25 1.98 -21.51
N GLY A 534 14.34 1.46 -20.94
CA GLY A 534 14.27 0.57 -19.77
C GLY A 534 13.65 1.24 -18.53
N ASN A 535 12.92 0.47 -17.71
CA ASN A 535 12.27 0.95 -16.48
C ASN A 535 13.24 1.51 -15.42
N MET A 536 14.54 1.18 -15.52
CA MET A 536 15.59 1.71 -14.65
C MET A 536 16.44 2.80 -15.32
N GLY A 537 15.97 3.41 -16.40
CA GLY A 537 16.73 4.50 -17.05
C GLY A 537 16.96 5.70 -16.12
N TRP A 538 16.10 5.92 -15.13
CA TRP A 538 16.15 7.10 -14.25
C TRP A 538 16.96 6.92 -12.95
N LEU A 539 17.40 5.69 -12.65
CA LEU A 539 18.22 5.30 -11.50
C LEU A 539 19.69 5.16 -11.92
#